data_AF-A0A962ZBW3-F1
#
_entry.id   AF-A0A962ZBW3-F1
#
_cell.length_a   1.000
_cell.length_b   1.000
_cell.length_c   1.000
_cell.angle_alpha   90.00
_cell.angle_beta   90.00
_cell.angle_gamma   90.00
#
_symmetry.space_group_name_H-M   'P 1'
#
loop_
_entity.id
_entity.type
_entity.pdbx_description
1 polymer ?
#
loop_
_entity_poly.entity_id
_entity_poly.type
_entity_poly.pdbx_seq_one_letter_code
_entity_poly.pdbx_strand_id
1 'polypeptide(L)'
;GCHGDDPGDRLRALFDTGGEGDLHYPEPDEPHPVGRAAQIRKIAAARATGAPIMPAAHSYGPTEDVAARIDTAFRAGGNAVWVNRYGYLGNDKLDALGAMMRRGS
;
A
#
# COMPACT_ATOMS: atom_id res chain seq x y z
N GLY A 1 -37.64 -8.69 -9.65
CA GLY A 1 -36.99 -9.09 -8.39
C GLY A 1 -35.58 -8.57 -8.43
N CYS A 2 -35.29 -7.56 -7.63
CA CYS A 2 -34.00 -6.90 -7.56
C CYS A 2 -32.97 -7.91 -7.02
N HIS A 3 -32.02 -8.34 -7.83
CA HIS A 3 -30.83 -9.04 -7.33
C HIS A 3 -30.01 -8.00 -6.57
N GLY A 4 -29.97 -8.14 -5.24
CA GLY A 4 -29.11 -7.34 -4.41
C GLY A 4 -27.66 -7.73 -4.66
N ASP A 5 -26.84 -6.76 -5.06
CA ASP A 5 -25.40 -6.84 -4.95
C ASP A 5 -25.06 -7.17 -3.48
N ASP A 6 -24.43 -8.32 -3.24
CA ASP A 6 -23.89 -8.65 -1.91
C ASP A 6 -22.78 -7.63 -1.59
N PRO A 7 -22.89 -6.83 -0.53
CA PRO A 7 -21.86 -5.88 -0.14
C PRO A 7 -20.50 -6.53 0.19
N GLY A 8 -20.43 -7.87 0.30
CA GLY A 8 -19.20 -8.64 0.45
C GLY A 8 -18.24 -8.63 -0.75
N ASP A 9 -18.74 -8.41 -1.97
CA ASP A 9 -17.94 -8.51 -3.21
C ASP A 9 -17.22 -7.22 -3.63
N ARG A 10 -17.33 -6.14 -2.84
CA ARG A 10 -16.69 -4.87 -3.17
C ARG A 10 -15.20 -4.91 -2.84
N LEU A 11 -14.36 -4.66 -3.85
CA LEU A 11 -12.92 -4.48 -3.70
C LEU A 11 -12.62 -3.47 -2.58
N ARG A 12 -11.89 -3.89 -1.55
CA ARG A 12 -11.44 -3.00 -0.47
C ARG A 12 -10.03 -2.50 -0.75
N ALA A 13 -9.89 -1.19 -0.92
CA ALA A 13 -8.60 -0.51 -0.95
C ALA A 13 -8.11 -0.30 0.49
N LEU A 14 -6.91 -0.78 0.78
CA LEU A 14 -6.29 -0.63 2.09
C LEU A 14 -5.09 0.27 1.97
N PHE A 15 -5.19 1.48 2.52
CA PHE A 15 -4.10 2.42 2.54
C PHE A 15 -3.11 2.09 3.66
N ASP A 16 -1.87 2.48 3.45
CA ASP A 16 -0.77 2.46 4.42
C ASP A 16 -0.98 3.46 5.59
N THR A 17 -2.20 3.62 6.10
CA THR A 17 -2.46 4.41 7.30
C THR A 17 -2.12 3.60 8.55
N GLY A 18 -1.39 4.23 9.46
CA GLY A 18 -0.90 3.63 10.71
C GLY A 18 -1.98 3.39 11.74
N GLY A 19 -1.60 2.71 12.82
CA GLY A 19 -2.39 2.65 14.05
C GLY A 19 -2.26 3.94 14.87
N GLU A 20 -3.01 4.01 15.97
CA GLU A 20 -3.13 5.18 16.85
C GLU A 20 -1.77 5.59 17.46
N GLY A 21 -1.35 6.82 17.14
CA GLY A 21 -0.20 7.56 17.65
C GLY A 21 -0.43 9.05 17.36
N ASP A 22 0.48 9.92 17.80
CA ASP A 22 0.40 11.37 17.52
C ASP A 22 0.13 11.58 16.03
N LEU A 23 -1.04 12.12 15.70
CA LEU A 23 -1.56 12.23 14.33
C LEU A 23 -0.82 13.36 13.61
N HIS A 24 0.48 13.18 13.39
CA HIS A 24 1.30 14.04 12.57
C HIS A 24 1.45 13.43 11.18
N TYR A 25 1.22 14.26 10.17
CA TYR A 25 1.50 13.90 8.80
C TYR A 25 3.00 14.16 8.54
N PRO A 26 3.79 13.15 8.14
CA PRO A 26 5.23 13.34 7.92
C PRO A 26 5.48 14.39 6.84
N GLU A 27 6.64 15.03 6.85
CA GLU A 27 7.11 15.87 5.74
C GLU A 27 7.58 15.02 4.52
N PRO A 28 7.75 15.60 3.31
CA PRO A 28 8.00 14.82 2.10
C PRO A 28 9.31 14.02 2.11
N ASP A 29 10.28 14.46 2.90
CA ASP A 29 11.59 13.85 3.13
C ASP A 29 11.67 13.04 4.44
N GLU A 30 10.56 12.94 5.17
CA GLU A 30 10.45 12.11 6.37
C GLU A 30 9.89 10.72 6.04
N PRO A 31 10.49 9.63 6.54
CA PRO A 31 9.93 8.29 6.40
C PRO A 31 8.52 8.20 6.98
N HIS A 32 7.66 7.42 6.32
CA HIS A 32 6.31 7.23 6.82
C HIS A 32 6.34 6.54 8.21
N PRO A 33 5.56 7.00 9.21
CA PRO A 33 5.61 6.47 10.59
C PRO A 33 5.15 5.00 10.69
N VAL A 34 4.52 4.48 9.63
CA VAL A 34 4.04 3.11 9.58
C VAL A 34 5.15 2.17 9.17
N GLY A 35 5.63 1.40 10.14
CA GLY A 35 6.58 0.32 9.88
C GLY A 35 5.96 -0.84 9.09
N ARG A 36 6.81 -1.53 8.33
CA ARG A 36 6.50 -2.75 7.53
C ARG A 36 5.58 -3.75 8.22
N ALA A 37 5.81 -4.03 9.51
CA ALA A 37 5.03 -5.01 10.26
C ALA A 37 3.54 -4.61 10.40
N ALA A 38 3.24 -3.32 10.53
CA ALA A 38 1.87 -2.83 10.62
C ALA A 38 1.13 -2.99 9.29
N GLN A 39 1.77 -2.70 8.15
CA GLN A 39 1.21 -2.94 6.82
C GLN A 39 0.86 -4.42 6.60
N ILE A 40 1.81 -5.31 6.92
CA ILE A 40 1.61 -6.77 6.77
C ILE A 40 0.40 -7.22 7.62
N ARG A 41 0.33 -6.80 8.89
CA ARG A 41 -0.81 -7.15 9.76
C ARG A 41 -2.14 -6.65 9.19
N LYS A 42 -2.18 -5.42 8.70
CA LYS A 42 -3.40 -4.81 8.15
C LYS A 42 -3.88 -5.52 6.89
N ILE A 43 -2.96 -5.84 5.98
CA ILE A 43 -3.26 -6.58 4.75
C ILE A 43 -3.72 -8.00 5.09
N ALA A 44 -3.04 -8.68 6.02
CA ALA A 44 -3.44 -10.02 6.48
C ALA A 44 -4.85 -10.01 7.10
N ALA A 45 -5.17 -9.02 7.94
CA ALA A 45 -6.49 -8.86 8.52
C ALA A 45 -7.56 -8.62 7.43
N ALA A 46 -7.27 -7.82 6.40
CA ALA A 46 -8.19 -7.62 5.29
C ALA A 46 -8.40 -8.92 4.48
N ARG A 47 -7.34 -9.70 4.22
CA ARG A 47 -7.45 -10.99 3.52
C ARG A 47 -8.29 -12.01 4.30
N ALA A 48 -8.20 -12.01 5.63
CA ALA A 48 -8.97 -12.91 6.49
C ALA A 48 -10.49 -12.68 6.38
N THR A 49 -10.94 -11.56 5.80
CA THR A 49 -12.37 -11.31 5.54
C THR A 49 -12.93 -12.13 4.37
N GLY A 50 -12.08 -12.71 3.53
CA GLY A 50 -12.48 -13.43 2.32
C GLY A 50 -12.82 -12.54 1.11
N ALA A 51 -12.93 -11.22 1.31
CA ALA A 51 -13.20 -10.29 0.22
C ALA A 51 -11.97 -10.12 -0.69
N PRO A 52 -12.15 -9.85 -2.00
CA PRO A 52 -11.08 -9.40 -2.87
C PRO A 52 -10.45 -8.10 -2.33
N ILE A 53 -9.11 -8.05 -2.27
CA ILE A 53 -8.37 -6.88 -1.81
C ILE A 53 -7.36 -6.42 -2.87
N MET A 54 -7.12 -5.11 -2.92
CA MET A 54 -6.01 -4.50 -3.65
C MET A 54 -5.31 -3.54 -2.69
N PRO A 55 -4.13 -3.90 -2.14
CA PRO A 55 -3.39 -2.98 -1.29
C PRO A 55 -3.04 -1.71 -2.04
N ALA A 56 -3.14 -0.57 -1.35
CA ALA A 56 -2.79 0.73 -1.91
C ALA A 56 -1.69 1.39 -1.09
N ALA A 57 -0.66 1.90 -1.77
CA ALA A 57 0.42 2.67 -1.16
C ALA A 57 0.59 4.01 -1.89
N HIS A 58 0.88 5.07 -1.15
CA HIS A 58 1.17 6.39 -1.73
C HIS A 58 2.67 6.59 -1.94
N SER A 59 3.03 7.40 -2.92
CA SER A 59 4.42 7.75 -3.23
C SER A 59 4.96 8.98 -2.47
N TYR A 60 4.24 9.49 -1.47
CA TYR A 60 4.76 10.49 -0.52
C TYR A 60 5.84 9.89 0.39
N GLY A 61 6.88 10.65 0.71
CA GLY A 61 8.04 10.22 1.51
C GLY A 61 9.33 9.99 0.68
N PRO A 62 10.45 9.68 1.34
CA PRO A 62 11.73 9.32 0.72
C PRO A 62 11.63 8.12 -0.22
N THR A 63 12.55 8.05 -1.19
CA THR A 63 12.50 7.04 -2.25
C THR A 63 12.67 5.61 -1.73
N GLU A 64 13.59 5.39 -0.80
CA GLU A 64 13.82 4.09 -0.17
C GLU A 64 12.62 3.65 0.67
N ASP A 65 12.02 4.59 1.42
CA ASP A 65 10.82 4.34 2.22
C ASP A 65 9.62 3.98 1.32
N VAL A 66 9.35 4.79 0.31
CA VAL A 66 8.29 4.53 -0.69
C VAL A 66 8.48 3.16 -1.34
N ALA A 67 9.70 2.82 -1.77
CA ALA A 67 9.99 1.53 -2.39
C ALA A 67 9.76 0.36 -1.41
N ALA A 68 10.18 0.48 -0.15
CA ALA A 68 9.99 -0.54 0.87
C ALA A 68 8.51 -0.78 1.21
N ARG A 69 7.71 0.28 1.27
CA ARG A 69 6.26 0.21 1.55
C ARG A 69 5.52 -0.39 0.36
N ILE A 70 5.85 0.00 -0.86
CA ILE A 70 5.26 -0.59 -2.07
C ILE A 70 5.65 -2.07 -2.23
N ASP A 71 6.90 -2.47 -1.99
CA ASP A 71 7.32 -3.89 -1.99
C ASP A 71 6.53 -4.69 -0.95
N THR A 72 6.35 -4.13 0.24
CA THR A 72 5.57 -4.76 1.31
C THR A 72 4.12 -4.98 0.89
N ALA A 73 3.47 -3.94 0.37
CA ALA A 73 2.10 -4.00 -0.11
C ALA A 73 1.94 -4.98 -1.29
N PHE A 74 2.87 -4.95 -2.26
CA PHE A 74 2.89 -5.84 -3.42
C PHE A 74 2.98 -7.31 -3.01
N ARG A 75 3.96 -7.67 -2.16
CA ARG A 75 4.16 -9.06 -1.71
C ARG A 75 3.00 -9.54 -0.84
N ALA A 76 2.55 -8.73 0.12
CA ALA A 76 1.44 -9.09 1.00
C ALA A 76 0.09 -9.15 0.25
N GLY A 77 -0.03 -8.39 -0.84
CA GLY A 77 -1.19 -8.33 -1.73
C GLY A 77 -1.29 -9.44 -2.77
N GLY A 78 -0.34 -10.37 -2.82
CA GLY A 78 -0.32 -11.41 -3.85
C GLY A 78 0.17 -10.92 -5.21
N ASN A 79 1.22 -10.11 -5.21
CA ASN A 79 1.89 -9.56 -6.40
C ASN A 79 1.03 -8.54 -7.17
N ALA A 80 0.19 -7.79 -6.46
CA ALA A 80 -0.54 -6.65 -7.00
C ALA A 80 -0.57 -5.50 -5.99
N VAL A 81 -0.45 -4.27 -6.47
CA VAL A 81 -0.50 -3.05 -5.66
C VAL A 81 -1.03 -1.88 -6.48
N TRP A 82 -1.87 -1.06 -5.86
CA TRP A 82 -2.29 0.23 -6.40
C TRP A 82 -1.36 1.33 -5.86
N VAL A 83 -0.67 2.05 -6.75
CA VAL A 83 0.19 3.17 -6.35
C VAL A 83 -0.54 4.49 -6.54
N ASN A 84 -0.75 5.24 -5.47
CA ASN A 84 -1.24 6.62 -5.55
C ASN A 84 -0.07 7.58 -5.74
N ARG A 85 -0.06 8.29 -6.88
CA ARG A 85 1.01 9.21 -7.29
C ARG A 85 1.21 10.40 -6.34
N TYR A 86 0.17 10.87 -5.66
CA TYR A 86 0.15 11.99 -4.71
C TYR A 86 1.01 13.23 -5.10
N GLY A 87 1.28 13.47 -6.37
CA GLY A 87 2.23 14.50 -6.84
C GLY A 87 3.74 14.19 -6.64
N TYR A 88 4.10 13.20 -5.82
CA TYR A 88 5.50 12.91 -5.43
C TYR A 88 6.09 11.64 -6.06
N LEU A 89 5.48 11.08 -7.11
CA LEU A 89 6.09 9.98 -7.88
C LEU A 89 7.07 10.54 -8.93
N GLY A 90 8.32 10.75 -8.53
CA GLY A 90 9.44 11.15 -9.39
C GLY A 90 10.11 9.99 -10.12
N ASN A 91 11.05 10.31 -11.02
CA ASN A 91 11.80 9.31 -11.79
C ASN A 91 12.61 8.37 -10.92
N ASP A 92 13.22 8.89 -9.86
CA ASP A 92 13.95 8.12 -8.85
C ASP A 92 13.09 7.00 -8.22
N LYS A 93 11.84 7.33 -7.88
CA LYS A 93 10.88 6.35 -7.36
C LYS A 93 10.43 5.37 -8.44
N LEU A 94 10.16 5.85 -9.65
CA LEU A 94 9.82 4.96 -10.78
C LEU A 94 10.96 3.97 -11.09
N ASP A 95 12.21 4.41 -11.04
CA ASP A 95 13.40 3.58 -11.24
C ASP A 95 13.54 2.55 -10.13
N ALA A 96 13.36 2.96 -8.87
CA ALA A 96 13.38 2.06 -7.72
C ALA A 96 12.29 0.99 -7.81
N LEU A 97 11.06 1.38 -8.20
CA LEU A 97 9.95 0.47 -8.42
C LEU A 97 10.19 -0.47 -9.61
N GLY A 98 10.74 0.05 -10.71
CA GLY A 98 11.11 -0.77 -11.86
C GLY A 98 12.17 -1.81 -11.48
N ALA A 99 13.18 -1.41 -10.70
CA ALA A 99 14.20 -2.32 -10.19
C ALA A 99 13.61 -3.38 -9.23
N MET A 100 12.68 -2.98 -8.36
CA MET A 100 11.93 -3.90 -7.49
C MET A 100 11.18 -4.95 -8.29
N MET A 101 10.40 -4.56 -9.30
CA MET A 101 9.61 -5.49 -10.13
C MET A 101 10.49 -6.50 -10.87
N ARG A 102 11.64 -6.06 -11.40
CA ARG A 102 12.60 -6.95 -12.08
C ARG A 102 13.25 -7.99 -11.14
N ARG A 103 13.34 -7.71 -9.83
CA ARG A 103 13.88 -8.67 -8.84
C ARG A 103 12.85 -9.70 -8.35
N GLY A 104 11.56 -9.39 -8.50
CA GLY A 104 10.45 -10.23 -8.05
C GLY A 104 9.75 -11.03 -9.15
N SER A 105 10.21 -10.90 -10.41
CA SER A 105 9.74 -11.68 -11.57
C SER A 105 10.55 -12.96 -11.75
#